data_AF-A0A7S3F197-F1
#
_entry.id   AF-A0A7S3F197-F1
#
_cell.length_a   1.000
_cell.length_b   1.000
_cell.length_c   1.000
_cell.angle_alpha   90.00
_cell.angle_beta   90.00
_cell.angle_gamma   90.00
#
_symmetry.space_group_name_H-M   'P 1'
#
loop_
_entity.id
_entity.type
_entity.pdbx_description
1 polymer ?
#
loop_
_entity_poly.entity_id
_entity_poly.type
_entity_poly.pdbx_seq_one_letter_code
_entity_poly.pdbx_strand_id
1 'polypeptide(L)'
;MSAVVDEARARLGRLEPGMPGWFSPHASVSVALVMYGKVGTLRLPSSFEDGSRPEESKAVIRLAHTTVRRHVIDVNPNSSMRFFVHSWNPNLGSFIDRLYTPLWSQHDTLESNEPVFSAGTSLSRALKAVRLAERTRGQPFDLIACWRHDLHFSGSLRWKELPRAQLWFPSMCCAPDLKGLKDRSWVTPSNQRRKAACHSEGGTYSDYCRASWFMSMVGSGRDLATEAHYNYWVNDWLFVAPSHTAHTFRAIASHLELYSEALRLVGIRLKWMHFYWSAHVHHVLGAASGVRAL
;
A
#
# COMPACT_ATOMS: atom_id res chain seq x y z
N MET A 1 -21.45 1.08 18.88
CA MET A 1 -20.57 1.04 17.68
C MET A 1 -21.15 1.82 16.50
N SER A 2 -22.46 1.66 16.16
CA SER A 2 -23.09 2.44 15.07
C SER A 2 -22.96 3.95 15.21
N ALA A 3 -23.38 4.53 16.34
CA ALA A 3 -23.38 5.99 16.54
C ALA A 3 -21.98 6.65 16.38
N VAL A 4 -20.92 5.96 16.79
CA VAL A 4 -19.53 6.44 16.69
C VAL A 4 -19.04 6.40 15.23
N VAL A 5 -19.44 5.38 14.47
CA VAL A 5 -19.13 5.29 13.03
C VAL A 5 -19.91 6.35 12.25
N ASP A 6 -21.15 6.63 12.64
CA ASP A 6 -21.99 7.65 12.01
C ASP A 6 -21.47 9.07 12.29
N GLU A 7 -20.99 9.34 13.51
CA GLU A 7 -20.31 10.60 13.86
C GLU A 7 -19.00 10.81 13.06
N ALA A 8 -18.16 9.76 12.97
CA ALA A 8 -16.93 9.82 12.18
C ALA A 8 -17.23 10.11 10.70
N ARG A 9 -18.26 9.48 10.13
CA ARG A 9 -18.71 9.74 8.75
C ARG A 9 -19.23 11.17 8.56
N ALA A 10 -20.02 11.69 9.49
CA ALA A 10 -20.56 13.05 9.41
C ALA A 10 -19.43 14.10 9.41
N ARG A 11 -18.38 13.90 10.22
CA ARG A 11 -17.23 14.80 10.31
C ARG A 11 -16.31 14.77 9.09
N LEU A 12 -16.20 13.61 8.44
CA LEU A 12 -15.40 13.48 7.22
C LEU A 12 -16.03 14.26 6.05
N GLY A 13 -17.37 14.34 5.99
CA GLY A 13 -18.06 14.93 4.85
C GLY A 13 -17.96 14.05 3.60
N ARG A 14 -18.33 14.59 2.44
CA ARG A 14 -18.11 13.94 1.13
C ARG A 14 -17.10 14.78 0.35
N LEU A 15 -15.97 14.18 -0.03
CA LEU A 15 -14.95 14.89 -0.81
C LEU A 15 -15.27 14.98 -2.31
N GLU A 16 -15.98 14.01 -2.90
CA GLU A 16 -16.26 14.00 -4.34
C GLU A 16 -17.64 13.38 -4.65
N PRO A 17 -18.47 13.99 -5.52
CA PRO A 17 -19.68 13.38 -6.06
C PRO A 17 -19.34 12.56 -7.33
N GLY A 18 -19.70 11.28 -7.33
CA GLY A 18 -19.68 10.43 -8.54
C GLY A 18 -18.41 9.61 -8.70
N MET A 19 -18.39 8.44 -8.08
CA MET A 19 -17.37 7.42 -8.34
C MET A 19 -17.66 6.75 -9.69
N PRO A 20 -16.68 6.64 -10.61
CA PRO A 20 -16.91 6.00 -11.89
C PRO A 20 -17.04 4.48 -11.74
N GLY A 21 -17.55 3.85 -12.79
CA GLY A 21 -17.88 2.44 -12.81
C GLY A 21 -16.69 1.51 -12.52
N TRP A 22 -17.01 0.31 -12.06
CA TRP A 22 -16.08 -0.79 -11.89
C TRP A 22 -15.23 -1.04 -13.16
N PHE A 23 -13.91 -1.07 -13.02
CA PHE A 23 -12.97 -1.28 -14.11
C PHE A 23 -12.62 -2.76 -14.27
N SER A 24 -12.61 -3.27 -15.49
CA SER A 24 -12.16 -4.62 -15.85
C SER A 24 -10.83 -4.53 -16.60
N PRO A 25 -9.71 -4.84 -15.95
CA PRO A 25 -8.41 -4.87 -16.60
C PRO A 25 -8.32 -5.83 -17.78
N HIS A 26 -7.47 -5.50 -18.76
CA HIS A 26 -7.20 -6.32 -19.93
C HIS A 26 -5.69 -6.35 -20.24
N ALA A 27 -5.27 -7.15 -21.24
CA ALA A 27 -3.84 -7.36 -21.51
C ALA A 27 -3.10 -6.10 -22.01
N SER A 28 -3.78 -5.21 -22.73
CA SER A 28 -3.19 -4.03 -23.38
C SER A 28 -3.48 -2.72 -22.64
N VAL A 29 -3.37 -2.71 -21.31
CA VAL A 29 -3.58 -1.50 -20.51
C VAL A 29 -2.36 -0.58 -20.52
N SER A 30 -2.61 0.73 -20.40
CA SER A 30 -1.61 1.73 -20.07
C SER A 30 -1.52 1.89 -18.55
N VAL A 31 -0.31 1.77 -17.99
CA VAL A 31 -0.10 1.72 -16.54
C VAL A 31 0.96 2.75 -16.11
N ALA A 32 0.61 3.60 -15.15
CA ALA A 32 1.60 4.38 -14.41
C ALA A 32 2.09 3.56 -13.21
N LEU A 33 3.40 3.31 -13.14
CA LEU A 33 4.06 2.63 -12.03
C LEU A 33 4.64 3.69 -11.10
N VAL A 34 3.99 3.90 -9.96
CA VAL A 34 4.34 4.94 -9.00
C VAL A 34 5.18 4.33 -7.89
N MET A 35 6.40 4.81 -7.74
CA MET A 35 7.31 4.42 -6.66
C MET A 35 7.47 5.58 -5.68
N TYR A 36 7.22 5.35 -4.39
CA TYR A 36 7.22 6.41 -3.38
C TYR A 36 8.01 6.03 -2.11
N GLY A 37 8.25 7.01 -1.25
CA GLY A 37 8.73 6.83 0.13
C GLY A 37 10.24 6.87 0.32
N LYS A 38 10.70 6.31 1.44
CA LYS A 38 12.10 6.23 1.86
C LYS A 38 12.55 4.77 1.85
N VAL A 39 13.69 4.46 1.24
CA VAL A 39 14.35 3.15 1.29
C VAL A 39 14.84 2.87 2.72
N GLY A 40 14.52 1.70 3.26
CA GLY A 40 15.18 1.18 4.47
C GLY A 40 14.72 1.73 5.83
N THR A 41 13.51 2.21 6.03
CA THR A 41 12.99 2.61 7.36
C THR A 41 12.83 1.44 8.41
N LEU A 42 13.59 0.33 8.29
CA LEU A 42 13.09 -1.04 8.52
C LEU A 42 13.54 -1.85 9.73
N ARG A 43 14.57 -1.45 10.49
CA ARG A 43 15.06 -2.36 11.56
C ARG A 43 15.16 -1.78 12.95
N LEU A 44 15.20 -0.47 13.08
CA LEU A 44 15.17 0.28 14.34
C LEU A 44 14.60 1.68 14.01
N PRO A 45 13.94 2.40 14.93
CA PRO A 45 13.62 3.82 14.76
C PRO A 45 14.83 4.72 14.43
N SER A 46 16.06 4.18 14.37
CA SER A 46 17.31 4.94 14.28
C SER A 46 18.50 4.20 13.63
N SER A 47 18.34 3.15 12.81
CA SER A 47 19.54 2.44 12.25
C SER A 47 19.64 2.30 10.74
N PHE A 48 18.78 2.96 9.98
CA PHE A 48 19.13 3.39 8.62
C PHE A 48 19.14 4.92 8.62
N GLU A 49 20.00 5.45 9.48
CA GLU A 49 20.34 6.86 9.51
C GLU A 49 21.16 7.21 8.26
N ASP A 50 20.66 8.25 7.59
CA ASP A 50 21.40 9.19 6.75
C ASP A 50 22.08 8.71 5.45
N GLY A 51 21.77 7.51 4.96
CA GLY A 51 22.51 6.98 3.81
C GLY A 51 23.99 6.67 4.15
N SER A 52 24.27 6.41 5.44
CA SER A 52 25.55 5.91 5.95
C SER A 52 25.94 4.53 5.40
N ARG A 53 24.97 3.78 4.84
CA ARG A 53 25.17 2.49 4.17
C ARG A 53 24.57 2.47 2.77
N PRO A 54 25.14 3.24 1.83
CA PRO A 54 24.58 3.39 0.50
C PRO A 54 24.59 2.07 -0.28
N GLU A 55 25.57 1.20 -0.07
CA GLU A 55 25.66 -0.08 -0.79
C GLU A 55 24.60 -1.10 -0.36
N GLU A 56 24.26 -1.17 0.93
CA GLU A 56 23.16 -2.03 1.40
C GLU A 56 21.81 -1.56 0.83
N SER A 57 21.57 -0.24 0.85
CA SER A 57 20.36 0.35 0.27
C SER A 57 20.27 0.10 -1.24
N LYS A 58 21.39 0.23 -1.96
CA LYS A 58 21.47 -0.12 -3.39
C LYS A 58 21.18 -1.61 -3.62
N ALA A 59 21.66 -2.51 -2.77
CA ALA A 59 21.39 -3.94 -2.89
C ALA A 59 19.89 -4.26 -2.74
N VAL A 60 19.22 -3.63 -1.76
CA VAL A 60 17.76 -3.76 -1.57
C VAL A 60 17.01 -3.26 -2.81
N ILE A 61 17.38 -2.09 -3.34
CA ILE A 61 16.74 -1.54 -4.56
C ILE A 61 16.99 -2.46 -5.77
N ARG A 62 18.20 -3.03 -5.93
CA ARG A 62 18.49 -3.99 -7.02
C ARG A 62 17.62 -5.24 -6.93
N LEU A 63 17.45 -5.77 -5.72
CA LEU A 63 16.60 -6.93 -5.48
C LEU A 63 15.14 -6.60 -5.83
N ALA A 64 14.61 -5.49 -5.30
CA ALA A 64 13.27 -5.00 -5.61
C ALA A 64 13.08 -4.83 -7.12
N HIS A 65 14.00 -4.13 -7.79
CA HIS A 65 13.99 -3.92 -9.24
C HIS A 65 13.96 -5.24 -10.03
N THR A 66 14.78 -6.21 -9.63
CA THR A 66 14.82 -7.54 -10.26
C THR A 66 13.46 -8.23 -10.15
N THR A 67 12.81 -8.14 -8.99
CA THR A 67 11.48 -8.73 -8.80
C THR A 67 10.38 -7.96 -9.53
N VAL A 68 10.42 -6.62 -9.56
CA VAL A 68 9.48 -5.80 -10.35
C VAL A 68 9.57 -6.18 -11.83
N ARG A 69 10.80 -6.31 -12.35
CA ARG A 69 10.99 -6.74 -13.74
C ARG A 69 10.38 -8.10 -14.00
N ARG A 70 10.77 -9.11 -13.21
CA ARG A 70 10.31 -10.50 -13.39
C ARG A 70 8.80 -10.68 -13.17
N HIS A 71 8.24 -10.02 -12.16
CA HIS A 71 6.89 -10.30 -11.67
C HIS A 71 5.84 -9.26 -12.06
N VAL A 72 6.25 -8.12 -12.62
CA VAL A 72 5.33 -7.07 -13.06
C VAL A 72 5.54 -6.73 -14.54
N ILE A 73 6.77 -6.42 -14.95
CA ILE A 73 7.04 -5.98 -16.33
C ILE A 73 6.96 -7.16 -17.31
N ASP A 74 7.78 -8.18 -17.11
CA ASP A 74 7.95 -9.29 -18.07
C ASP A 74 6.67 -10.13 -18.23
N VAL A 75 5.81 -10.17 -17.21
CA VAL A 75 4.54 -10.93 -17.23
C VAL A 75 3.38 -10.18 -17.88
N ASN A 76 3.56 -8.91 -18.25
CA ASN A 76 2.57 -8.05 -18.91
C ASN A 76 3.14 -7.41 -20.20
N PRO A 77 3.58 -8.21 -21.19
CA PRO A 77 4.33 -7.72 -22.36
C PRO A 77 3.52 -6.78 -23.27
N ASN A 78 2.19 -6.85 -23.23
CA ASN A 78 1.31 -6.07 -24.09
C ASN A 78 0.91 -4.70 -23.49
N SER A 79 1.37 -4.40 -22.27
CA SER A 79 0.99 -3.18 -21.56
C SER A 79 2.05 -2.09 -21.73
N SER A 80 1.60 -0.84 -21.86
CA SER A 80 2.49 0.32 -21.87
C SER A 80 2.70 0.79 -20.44
N MET A 81 3.94 0.73 -19.94
CA MET A 81 4.25 1.09 -18.56
C MET A 81 5.18 2.31 -18.50
N ARG A 82 4.90 3.22 -17.57
CA ARG A 82 5.73 4.41 -17.30
C ARG A 82 5.98 4.57 -15.80
N PHE A 83 7.24 4.70 -15.41
CA PHE A 83 7.61 4.90 -14.01
C PHE A 83 7.54 6.38 -13.61
N PHE A 84 7.04 6.62 -12.39
CA PHE A 84 7.01 7.90 -11.71
C PHE A 84 7.55 7.70 -10.30
N VAL A 85 8.64 8.38 -9.95
CA VAL A 85 9.44 8.03 -8.79
C VAL A 85 9.57 9.24 -7.87
N HIS A 86 9.15 9.13 -6.61
CA HIS A 86 9.52 10.08 -5.58
C HIS A 86 10.28 9.38 -4.46
N SER A 87 11.45 9.89 -4.08
CA SER A 87 12.27 9.32 -3.00
C SER A 87 12.60 10.36 -1.93
N TRP A 88 12.63 9.94 -0.66
CA TRP A 88 13.23 10.70 0.44
C TRP A 88 14.74 10.42 0.63
N ASN A 89 15.37 9.70 -0.31
CA ASN A 89 16.79 9.36 -0.30
C ASN A 89 17.50 10.00 -1.51
N PRO A 90 17.90 11.28 -1.46
CA PRO A 90 18.51 11.97 -2.59
C PRO A 90 19.81 11.28 -3.06
N ASN A 91 20.60 10.75 -2.10
CA ASN A 91 21.84 10.01 -2.37
C ASN A 91 21.62 8.73 -3.20
N LEU A 92 20.40 8.17 -3.21
CA LEU A 92 20.04 7.01 -4.01
C LEU A 92 19.37 7.39 -5.33
N GLY A 93 19.03 8.66 -5.54
CA GLY A 93 18.22 9.12 -6.67
C GLY A 93 18.80 8.76 -8.02
N SER A 94 20.08 9.09 -8.26
CA SER A 94 20.75 8.73 -9.51
C SER A 94 20.82 7.23 -9.76
N PHE A 95 20.86 6.43 -8.69
CA PHE A 95 20.86 4.97 -8.79
C PHE A 95 19.48 4.42 -9.15
N ILE A 96 18.43 4.93 -8.53
CA ILE A 96 17.03 4.59 -8.84
C ILE A 96 16.71 4.97 -10.29
N ASP A 97 17.09 6.17 -10.73
CA ASP A 97 16.78 6.66 -12.07
C ASP A 97 17.47 5.84 -13.17
N ARG A 98 18.71 5.37 -12.93
CA ARG A 98 19.40 4.45 -13.86
C ARG A 98 18.72 3.10 -13.97
N LEU A 99 18.14 2.58 -12.88
CA LEU A 99 17.50 1.26 -12.89
C LEU A 99 16.11 1.31 -13.54
N TYR A 100 15.28 2.28 -13.13
CA TYR A 100 13.88 2.33 -13.53
C TYR A 100 13.61 3.22 -14.74
N THR A 101 14.56 4.08 -15.12
CA THR A 101 14.43 5.03 -16.25
C THR A 101 13.09 5.77 -16.24
N PRO A 102 12.76 6.48 -15.15
CA PRO A 102 11.42 7.01 -14.96
C PRO A 102 11.10 8.14 -15.93
N LEU A 103 9.81 8.28 -16.26
CA LEU A 103 9.30 9.43 -17.03
C LEU A 103 9.40 10.72 -16.19
N TRP A 104 9.29 10.58 -14.87
CA TRP A 104 9.48 11.65 -13.91
C TRP A 104 10.10 11.09 -12.62
N SER A 105 11.10 11.78 -12.09
CA SER A 105 11.66 11.52 -10.78
C SER A 105 11.89 12.78 -9.98
N GLN A 106 11.74 12.67 -8.65
CA GLN A 106 12.17 13.69 -7.70
C GLN A 106 12.71 13.00 -6.45
N HIS A 107 13.88 13.43 -5.98
CA HIS A 107 14.56 12.83 -4.84
C HIS A 107 14.93 13.93 -3.84
N ASP A 108 14.10 14.07 -2.81
CA ASP A 108 14.19 15.17 -1.85
C ASP A 108 14.73 14.68 -0.51
N THR A 109 15.21 15.61 0.32
CA THR A 109 15.46 15.33 1.74
C THR A 109 14.15 15.10 2.49
N LEU A 110 14.20 14.27 3.54
CA LEU A 110 13.03 13.93 4.32
C LEU A 110 12.45 15.15 5.03
N GLU A 111 11.18 15.49 4.75
CA GLU A 111 10.51 16.65 5.35
C GLU A 111 9.98 16.39 6.77
N SER A 112 9.61 15.14 7.06
CA SER A 112 9.03 14.75 8.34
C SER A 112 9.33 13.29 8.65
N ASN A 113 9.61 13.01 9.92
CA ASN A 113 9.75 11.66 10.45
C ASN A 113 8.39 11.00 10.78
N GLU A 114 7.27 11.73 10.66
CA GLU A 114 5.93 11.15 10.82
C GLU A 114 5.65 10.21 9.62
N PRO A 115 5.55 8.88 9.82
CA PRO A 115 5.60 7.93 8.71
C PRO A 115 4.45 8.06 7.71
N VAL A 116 3.23 8.35 8.20
CA VAL A 116 2.03 8.42 7.37
C VAL A 116 2.02 9.71 6.56
N PHE A 117 2.36 10.83 7.18
CA PHE A 117 2.56 12.10 6.51
C PHE A 117 3.66 11.98 5.45
N SER A 118 4.82 11.43 5.82
CA SER A 118 5.96 11.27 4.93
C SER A 118 5.63 10.43 3.70
N ALA A 119 5.01 9.26 3.89
CA ALA A 119 4.62 8.40 2.78
C ALA A 119 3.46 9.00 1.97
N GLY A 120 2.48 9.62 2.61
CA GLY A 120 1.37 10.30 1.94
C GLY A 120 1.83 11.49 1.08
N THR A 121 2.78 12.29 1.56
CA THR A 121 3.36 13.42 0.84
C THR A 121 4.16 12.92 -0.37
N SER A 122 4.99 11.90 -0.18
CA SER A 122 5.75 11.29 -1.28
C SER A 122 4.84 10.72 -2.37
N LEU A 123 3.81 9.96 -1.98
CA LEU A 123 2.81 9.43 -2.90
C LEU A 123 2.09 10.57 -3.63
N SER A 124 1.71 11.64 -2.91
CA SER A 124 1.03 12.80 -3.48
C SER A 124 1.87 13.51 -4.54
N ARG A 125 3.19 13.64 -4.33
CA ARG A 125 4.13 14.22 -5.31
C ARG A 125 4.21 13.39 -6.60
N ALA A 126 4.41 12.08 -6.47
CA ALA A 126 4.46 11.21 -7.64
C ALA A 126 3.12 11.20 -8.41
N LEU A 127 1.98 11.13 -7.71
CA LEU A 127 0.66 11.20 -8.36
C LEU A 127 0.38 12.57 -9.01
N LYS A 128 0.89 13.69 -8.47
CA LYS A 128 0.83 14.98 -9.16
C LYS A 128 1.58 14.94 -10.50
N ALA A 129 2.74 14.30 -10.54
CA ALA A 129 3.50 14.11 -11.77
C ALA A 129 2.79 13.20 -12.77
N VAL A 130 2.17 12.11 -12.29
CA VAL A 130 1.29 11.26 -13.14
C VAL A 130 0.19 12.12 -13.76
N ARG A 131 -0.49 12.95 -12.96
CA ARG A 131 -1.58 13.80 -13.46
C ARG A 131 -1.11 14.78 -14.53
N LEU A 132 0.10 15.34 -14.37
CA LEU A 132 0.69 16.22 -15.37
C LEU A 132 0.97 15.45 -16.67
N ALA A 133 1.57 14.27 -16.58
CA ALA A 133 1.83 13.42 -17.75
C ALA A 133 0.54 12.99 -18.48
N GLU A 134 -0.53 12.68 -17.74
CA GLU A 134 -1.86 12.40 -18.30
C GLU A 134 -2.42 13.58 -19.10
N ARG A 135 -2.26 14.81 -18.58
CA ARG A 135 -2.65 16.02 -19.31
C ARG A 135 -1.82 16.21 -20.58
N THR A 136 -0.50 16.06 -20.49
CA THR A 136 0.40 16.20 -21.65
C THR A 136 0.11 15.18 -22.74
N ARG A 137 -0.22 13.93 -22.38
CA ARG A 137 -0.57 12.88 -23.35
C ARG A 137 -2.03 12.93 -23.84
N GLY A 138 -2.87 13.82 -23.28
CA GLY A 138 -4.28 13.97 -23.64
C GLY A 138 -5.22 12.85 -23.17
N GLN A 139 -4.77 11.93 -22.34
CA GLN A 139 -5.57 10.79 -21.85
C GLN A 139 -5.05 10.29 -20.49
N PRO A 140 -5.92 9.82 -19.57
CA PRO A 140 -5.50 9.19 -18.33
C PRO A 140 -4.78 7.86 -18.61
N PHE A 141 -3.98 7.38 -17.64
CA PHE A 141 -3.59 5.96 -17.63
C PHE A 141 -4.80 5.10 -17.28
N ASP A 142 -4.88 3.88 -17.83
CA ASP A 142 -5.95 2.95 -17.48
C ASP A 142 -5.84 2.53 -16.02
N LEU A 143 -4.61 2.24 -15.58
CA LEU A 143 -4.27 1.86 -14.21
C LEU A 143 -3.11 2.69 -13.67
N ILE A 144 -3.12 2.89 -12.36
CA ILE A 144 -1.97 3.35 -11.58
C ILE A 144 -1.69 2.27 -10.54
N ALA A 145 -0.47 1.78 -10.53
CA ALA A 145 0.03 0.83 -9.54
C ALA A 145 1.08 1.53 -8.68
N CYS A 146 0.82 1.63 -7.39
CA CYS A 146 1.63 2.40 -6.45
C CYS A 146 2.33 1.47 -5.48
N TRP A 147 3.65 1.62 -5.33
CA TRP A 147 4.41 0.90 -4.30
C TRP A 147 5.67 1.60 -3.79
N ARG A 148 6.31 1.03 -2.77
CA ARG A 148 7.58 1.53 -2.25
C ARG A 148 8.81 1.01 -2.98
N HIS A 149 9.88 1.80 -2.96
CA HIS A 149 11.16 1.48 -3.62
C HIS A 149 11.79 0.13 -3.28
N ASP A 150 11.51 -0.37 -2.08
CA ASP A 150 12.03 -1.61 -1.53
C ASP A 150 11.00 -2.74 -1.45
N LEU A 151 9.87 -2.61 -2.16
CA LEU A 151 8.91 -3.70 -2.29
C LEU A 151 9.49 -4.86 -3.09
N HIS A 152 9.42 -6.06 -2.52
CA HIS A 152 9.81 -7.32 -3.16
C HIS A 152 8.57 -8.09 -3.61
N PHE A 153 8.49 -8.44 -4.90
CA PHE A 153 7.41 -9.25 -5.44
C PHE A 153 7.79 -10.74 -5.42
N SER A 154 7.04 -11.55 -4.69
CA SER A 154 7.21 -13.01 -4.65
C SER A 154 6.37 -13.76 -5.70
N GLY A 155 5.36 -13.09 -6.26
CA GLY A 155 4.40 -13.64 -7.22
C GLY A 155 4.10 -12.67 -8.35
N SER A 156 3.65 -13.20 -9.49
CA SER A 156 3.34 -12.42 -10.69
C SER A 156 2.09 -11.56 -10.50
N LEU A 157 2.20 -10.27 -10.77
CA LEU A 157 1.09 -9.32 -10.83
C LEU A 157 0.70 -9.11 -12.29
N ARG A 158 -0.31 -9.84 -12.77
CA ARG A 158 -0.76 -9.80 -14.17
C ARG A 158 -2.02 -8.95 -14.29
N TRP A 159 -1.98 -7.88 -15.09
CA TRP A 159 -3.09 -6.92 -15.18
C TRP A 159 -4.38 -7.58 -15.62
N LYS A 160 -4.33 -8.41 -16.67
CA LYS A 160 -5.50 -9.11 -17.22
C LYS A 160 -6.18 -10.09 -16.25
N GLU A 161 -5.48 -10.48 -15.18
CA GLU A 161 -5.96 -11.45 -14.18
C GLU A 161 -6.56 -10.74 -12.96
N LEU A 162 -6.40 -9.42 -12.88
CA LEU A 162 -7.02 -8.63 -11.83
C LEU A 162 -8.54 -8.68 -11.95
N PRO A 163 -9.27 -9.03 -10.89
CA PRO A 163 -10.73 -9.10 -10.93
C PRO A 163 -11.30 -7.71 -11.17
N ARG A 164 -12.46 -7.59 -11.81
CA ARG A 164 -13.13 -6.29 -11.97
C ARG A 164 -13.27 -5.59 -10.61
N ALA A 165 -12.75 -4.36 -10.47
CA ALA A 165 -12.72 -3.59 -9.21
C ALA A 165 -12.54 -2.08 -9.46
N GLN A 166 -12.68 -1.28 -8.40
CA GLN A 166 -12.26 0.13 -8.37
C GLN A 166 -10.90 0.30 -7.68
N LEU A 167 -10.51 -0.66 -6.85
CA LEU A 167 -9.27 -0.63 -6.10
C LEU A 167 -8.86 -2.06 -5.79
N TRP A 168 -7.57 -2.35 -5.98
CA TRP A 168 -6.97 -3.61 -5.59
C TRP A 168 -5.89 -3.40 -4.54
N PHE A 169 -5.95 -4.18 -3.48
CA PHE A 169 -4.90 -4.28 -2.46
C PHE A 169 -4.34 -5.69 -2.40
N PRO A 170 -3.08 -5.89 -1.99
CA PRO A 170 -2.60 -7.22 -1.62
C PRO A 170 -3.51 -7.77 -0.51
N SER A 171 -4.04 -8.98 -0.68
CA SER A 171 -4.72 -9.61 0.47
C SER A 171 -3.73 -10.33 1.33
N MET A 172 -3.83 -10.06 2.63
CA MET A 172 -3.15 -10.82 3.66
C MET A 172 -4.02 -11.95 4.17
N CYS A 173 -3.40 -13.10 4.37
CA CYS A 173 -3.99 -14.18 5.13
C CYS A 173 -3.56 -14.07 6.59
N CYS A 174 -4.31 -13.30 7.38
CA CYS A 174 -4.07 -13.18 8.83
C CYS A 174 -4.75 -14.33 9.58
N ALA A 175 -4.03 -15.18 10.31
CA ALA A 175 -4.62 -16.22 11.18
C ALA A 175 -4.61 -15.78 12.66
N PRO A 176 -5.74 -15.79 13.40
CA PRO A 176 -5.78 -15.45 14.81
C PRO A 176 -4.90 -16.43 15.58
N ASP A 177 -4.27 -15.95 16.66
CA ASP A 177 -3.76 -16.89 17.64
C ASP A 177 -4.92 -17.67 18.23
N LEU A 178 -4.73 -18.98 18.36
CA LEU A 178 -5.61 -19.80 19.18
C LEU A 178 -4.91 -20.26 20.46
N LYS A 179 -3.61 -19.95 20.65
CA LYS A 179 -2.93 -20.19 21.93
C LYS A 179 -3.55 -19.31 23.01
N GLY A 180 -3.93 -19.91 24.12
CA GLY A 180 -4.55 -19.23 25.27
C GLY A 180 -6.09 -19.17 25.26
N LEU A 181 -6.76 -19.37 24.12
CA LEU A 181 -8.22 -19.47 24.08
C LEU A 181 -8.69 -20.85 24.56
N LYS A 182 -9.44 -20.86 25.67
CA LYS A 182 -9.98 -22.09 26.30
C LYS A 182 -11.07 -22.76 25.45
N ASP A 183 -11.81 -21.98 24.66
CA ASP A 183 -12.79 -22.50 23.70
C ASP A 183 -12.41 -22.07 22.27
N ARG A 184 -12.24 -23.07 21.42
CA ARG A 184 -11.84 -22.95 20.01
C ARG A 184 -12.92 -23.44 19.04
N SER A 185 -14.04 -23.94 19.56
CA SER A 185 -15.10 -24.59 18.77
C SER A 185 -15.67 -23.67 17.68
N TRP A 186 -15.84 -22.38 17.99
CA TRP A 186 -16.38 -21.38 17.08
C TRP A 186 -15.36 -20.85 16.04
N VAL A 187 -14.05 -20.89 16.36
CA VAL A 187 -13.00 -20.35 15.48
C VAL A 187 -12.49 -21.39 14.48
N THR A 188 -12.53 -22.67 14.84
CA THR A 188 -11.86 -23.74 14.07
C THR A 188 -12.41 -23.91 12.64
N PRO A 189 -13.73 -23.93 12.39
CA PRO A 189 -14.27 -24.06 11.04
C PRO A 189 -14.01 -22.83 10.15
N SER A 190 -14.13 -21.62 10.70
CA SER A 190 -13.85 -20.37 9.98
C SER A 190 -12.35 -20.19 9.71
N ASN A 191 -11.49 -20.61 10.65
CA ASN A 191 -10.04 -20.62 10.46
C ASN A 191 -9.62 -21.67 9.42
N GLN A 192 -10.21 -22.87 9.42
CA GLN A 192 -9.96 -23.90 8.41
C GLN A 192 -10.44 -23.48 7.02
N ARG A 193 -11.63 -22.88 6.89
CA ARG A 193 -12.12 -22.30 5.62
C ARG A 193 -11.20 -21.20 5.10
N ARG A 194 -10.76 -20.28 5.95
CA ARG A 194 -9.77 -19.26 5.57
C ARG A 194 -8.44 -19.90 5.18
N LYS A 195 -7.92 -20.85 5.95
CA LYS A 195 -6.67 -21.56 5.64
C LYS A 195 -6.77 -22.26 4.28
N ALA A 196 -7.89 -22.90 3.96
CA ALA A 196 -8.13 -23.49 2.66
C ALA A 196 -8.21 -22.44 1.53
N ALA A 197 -8.88 -21.30 1.76
CA ALA A 197 -8.91 -20.20 0.80
C ALA A 197 -7.52 -19.57 0.56
N CYS A 198 -6.70 -19.52 1.61
CA CYS A 198 -5.35 -18.95 1.61
C CYS A 198 -4.24 -19.91 1.12
N HIS A 199 -4.45 -21.22 1.23
CA HIS A 199 -3.43 -22.25 0.95
C HIS A 199 -3.90 -23.35 -0.02
N SER A 200 -5.01 -23.16 -0.74
CA SER A 200 -5.36 -24.09 -1.82
C SER A 200 -4.29 -24.06 -2.91
N GLU A 201 -4.07 -25.19 -3.59
CA GLU A 201 -3.05 -25.35 -4.65
C GLU A 201 -3.24 -24.42 -5.87
N GLY A 202 -4.29 -23.58 -5.87
CA GLY A 202 -4.50 -22.48 -6.83
C GLY A 202 -4.50 -21.08 -6.21
N GLY A 203 -4.07 -20.92 -4.96
CA GLY A 203 -4.10 -19.65 -4.22
C GLY A 203 -3.01 -18.68 -4.67
N THR A 204 -3.38 -17.71 -5.50
CA THR A 204 -2.58 -16.54 -5.86
C THR A 204 -2.58 -15.51 -4.73
N TYR A 205 -1.90 -15.72 -3.59
CA TYR A 205 -1.79 -14.64 -2.59
C TYR A 205 -0.47 -14.51 -1.84
N SER A 206 -0.23 -13.23 -1.52
CA SER A 206 0.97 -12.60 -1.00
C SER A 206 0.87 -12.45 0.53
N ASP A 207 1.64 -13.25 1.25
CA ASP A 207 1.95 -13.14 2.68
C ASP A 207 0.95 -13.69 3.72
N TYR A 208 1.54 -14.26 4.79
CA TYR A 208 0.87 -14.92 5.91
C TYR A 208 1.20 -14.18 7.21
N CYS A 209 0.22 -13.45 7.74
CA CYS A 209 0.33 -12.80 9.04
C CYS A 209 -0.20 -13.72 10.14
N ARG A 210 0.59 -13.99 11.19
CA ARG A 210 0.09 -14.70 12.39
C ARG A 210 -0.37 -13.68 13.41
N ALA A 211 -1.68 -13.54 13.63
CA ALA A 211 -2.25 -12.79 14.75
C ALA A 211 -1.83 -13.33 16.15
N SER A 212 -1.12 -14.47 16.23
CA SER A 212 -0.39 -14.96 17.41
C SER A 212 0.73 -14.08 17.91
N TRP A 213 1.22 -13.15 17.11
CA TRP A 213 2.11 -12.13 17.62
C TRP A 213 1.34 -10.89 18.09
N PHE A 214 0.06 -10.76 17.76
CA PHE A 214 -0.70 -9.53 17.96
C PHE A 214 -1.54 -9.57 19.24
N MET A 215 -2.19 -10.70 19.53
CA MET A 215 -3.10 -10.81 20.68
C MET A 215 -2.44 -11.34 21.94
N SER A 216 -1.42 -12.19 21.83
CA SER A 216 -0.66 -12.66 23.01
C SER A 216 0.28 -11.60 23.58
N MET A 217 0.39 -10.44 22.93
CA MET A 217 1.33 -9.38 23.32
C MET A 217 0.71 -8.27 24.18
N VAL A 218 -0.62 -8.17 24.24
CA VAL A 218 -1.31 -7.34 25.24
C VAL A 218 -1.00 -7.93 26.62
N GLY A 219 -0.13 -7.26 27.38
CA GLY A 219 0.32 -7.71 28.71
C GLY A 219 1.60 -8.57 28.73
N SER A 220 2.30 -8.77 27.60
CA SER A 220 3.50 -9.63 27.52
C SER A 220 4.85 -8.94 27.78
N GLY A 221 4.88 -7.60 27.88
CA GLY A 221 6.11 -6.83 28.03
C GLY A 221 6.97 -6.69 26.75
N ARG A 222 6.55 -7.26 25.61
CA ARG A 222 7.20 -7.02 24.30
C ARG A 222 6.69 -5.72 23.66
N ASP A 223 7.56 -5.01 22.94
CA ASP A 223 7.22 -3.75 22.29
C ASP A 223 6.31 -3.96 21.07
N LEU A 224 5.00 -3.89 21.33
CA LEU A 224 3.93 -3.91 20.33
C LEU A 224 4.15 -2.89 19.19
N ALA A 225 4.85 -1.77 19.44
CA ALA A 225 5.13 -0.77 18.41
C ALA A 225 6.18 -1.26 17.40
N THR A 226 7.25 -1.90 17.88
CA THR A 226 8.34 -2.44 17.02
C THR A 226 7.86 -3.58 16.12
N GLU A 227 7.08 -4.52 16.63
CA GLU A 227 6.56 -5.64 15.84
C GLU A 227 5.48 -5.19 14.84
N ALA A 228 4.68 -4.21 15.23
CA ALA A 228 3.70 -3.66 14.32
C ALA A 228 4.29 -2.72 13.28
N HIS A 229 5.42 -2.06 13.58
CA HIS A 229 6.27 -1.49 12.54
C HIS A 229 6.75 -2.58 11.56
N TYR A 230 7.20 -3.75 12.04
CA TYR A 230 7.53 -4.88 11.15
C TYR A 230 6.35 -5.38 10.30
N ASN A 231 5.10 -5.28 10.77
CA ASN A 231 3.93 -5.64 9.96
C ASN A 231 3.49 -4.53 9.00
N TYR A 232 3.66 -3.26 9.37
CA TYR A 232 3.63 -2.13 8.44
C TYR A 232 4.61 -2.35 7.27
N TRP A 233 5.68 -3.13 7.50
CA TRP A 233 6.68 -3.46 6.50
C TRP A 233 6.38 -4.53 5.48
N VAL A 234 5.44 -5.42 5.73
CA VAL A 234 5.15 -6.49 4.75
C VAL A 234 3.86 -6.19 3.97
N ASN A 235 3.00 -5.32 4.49
CA ASN A 235 1.58 -5.36 4.14
C ASN A 235 1.01 -4.12 3.43
N ASP A 236 1.65 -2.94 3.56
CA ASP A 236 1.00 -1.64 3.23
C ASP A 236 1.67 -0.89 2.07
N TRP A 237 2.19 -1.62 1.10
CA TRP A 237 3.09 -1.06 0.09
C TRP A 237 2.59 -1.16 -1.32
N LEU A 238 1.41 -1.70 -1.57
CA LEU A 238 0.94 -1.90 -2.92
C LEU A 238 -0.55 -1.59 -3.00
N PHE A 239 -0.92 -0.79 -3.98
CA PHE A 239 -2.28 -0.82 -4.50
C PHE A 239 -2.25 -0.63 -6.00
N VAL A 240 -3.28 -1.15 -6.65
CA VAL A 240 -3.58 -0.85 -8.04
C VAL A 240 -4.95 -0.22 -8.07
N ALA A 241 -5.17 0.79 -8.89
CA ALA A 241 -6.49 1.35 -9.11
C ALA A 241 -6.56 2.00 -10.50
N PRO A 242 -7.75 2.22 -11.06
CA PRO A 242 -7.87 3.08 -12.22
C PRO A 242 -7.44 4.51 -11.86
N SER A 243 -6.96 5.26 -12.85
CA SER A 243 -6.32 6.58 -12.61
C SER A 243 -7.11 7.50 -11.69
N HIS A 244 -8.41 7.68 -11.95
CA HIS A 244 -9.27 8.54 -11.13
C HIS A 244 -9.24 8.16 -9.64
N THR A 245 -9.30 6.87 -9.30
CA THR A 245 -9.33 6.38 -7.91
C THR A 245 -7.95 6.52 -7.30
N ALA A 246 -6.88 6.15 -8.01
CA ALA A 246 -5.52 6.31 -7.50
C ALA A 246 -5.20 7.77 -7.16
N HIS A 247 -5.69 8.74 -7.95
CA HIS A 247 -5.45 10.16 -7.69
C HIS A 247 -6.10 10.67 -6.40
N THR A 248 -7.11 10.01 -5.84
CA THR A 248 -7.72 10.44 -4.58
C THR A 248 -6.74 10.31 -3.41
N PHE A 249 -5.83 9.34 -3.46
CA PHE A 249 -4.84 9.07 -2.42
C PHE A 249 -3.86 10.23 -2.20
N ARG A 250 -3.79 11.19 -3.13
CA ARG A 250 -3.04 12.46 -2.96
C ARG A 250 -3.47 13.27 -1.73
N ALA A 251 -4.70 13.05 -1.28
CA ALA A 251 -5.32 13.80 -0.20
C ALA A 251 -4.98 13.25 1.21
N ILE A 252 -4.28 12.13 1.33
CA ILE A 252 -3.99 11.51 2.64
C ILE A 252 -3.18 12.43 3.54
N ALA A 253 -2.10 13.01 3.03
CA ALA A 253 -1.24 13.89 3.82
C ALA A 253 -1.98 15.15 4.32
N SER A 254 -2.83 15.75 3.49
CA SER A 254 -3.60 16.94 3.86
C SER A 254 -4.78 16.65 4.79
N HIS A 255 -5.25 15.40 4.85
CA HIS A 255 -6.35 14.98 5.74
C HIS A 255 -5.86 14.14 6.93
N LEU A 256 -4.56 14.17 7.23
CA LEU A 256 -3.97 13.30 8.24
C LEU A 256 -4.62 13.50 9.62
N GLU A 257 -4.85 14.73 10.04
CA GLU A 257 -5.49 15.03 11.33
C GLU A 257 -6.93 14.53 11.37
N LEU A 258 -7.68 14.80 10.31
CA LEU A 258 -9.06 14.34 10.15
C LEU A 258 -9.18 12.82 10.20
N TYR A 259 -8.30 12.10 9.49
CA TYR A 259 -8.26 10.64 9.53
C TYR A 259 -7.78 10.11 10.88
N SER A 260 -6.80 10.76 11.52
CA SER A 260 -6.33 10.37 12.86
C SER A 260 -7.47 10.44 13.88
N GLU A 261 -8.28 11.50 13.81
CA GLU A 261 -9.42 11.68 14.69
C GLU A 261 -10.53 10.67 14.41
N ALA A 262 -10.87 10.43 13.14
CA ALA A 262 -11.85 9.41 12.75
C ALA A 262 -11.44 8.00 13.20
N LEU A 263 -10.16 7.65 13.05
CA LEU A 263 -9.59 6.39 13.53
C LEU A 263 -9.67 6.30 15.06
N ARG A 264 -9.35 7.39 15.77
CA ARG A 264 -9.43 7.45 17.23
C ARG A 264 -10.86 7.21 17.73
N LEU A 265 -11.86 7.78 17.07
CA LEU A 265 -13.27 7.58 17.41
C LEU A 265 -13.65 6.10 17.35
N VAL A 266 -13.21 5.38 16.32
CA VAL A 266 -13.46 3.92 16.19
C VAL A 266 -12.49 3.04 16.99
N GLY A 267 -11.71 3.63 17.90
CA GLY A 267 -10.81 2.91 18.80
C GLY A 267 -9.44 2.55 18.21
N ILE A 268 -9.13 2.99 16.98
CA ILE A 268 -7.84 2.77 16.33
C ILE A 268 -6.92 3.95 16.66
N ARG A 269 -5.91 3.72 17.51
CA ARG A 269 -4.94 4.77 17.93
C ARG A 269 -3.59 4.68 17.21
N LEU A 270 -3.44 3.68 16.37
CA LEU A 270 -2.18 3.33 15.72
C LEU A 270 -2.03 4.14 14.43
N LYS A 271 -0.88 4.79 14.27
CA LYS A 271 -0.60 5.63 13.11
C LYS A 271 0.03 4.85 11.96
N TRP A 272 -0.69 3.87 11.41
CA TRP A 272 -0.20 3.01 10.33
C TRP A 272 -0.89 3.29 9.02
N MET A 273 -0.15 3.28 7.91
CA MET A 273 -0.65 3.71 6.61
C MET A 273 -1.91 2.94 6.17
N HIS A 274 -2.03 1.62 6.38
CA HIS A 274 -3.26 0.91 6.00
C HIS A 274 -4.52 1.42 6.72
N PHE A 275 -4.41 1.90 7.95
CA PHE A 275 -5.57 2.48 8.64
C PHE A 275 -5.97 3.80 7.97
N TYR A 276 -5.00 4.61 7.56
CA TYR A 276 -5.28 5.83 6.80
C TYR A 276 -5.77 5.54 5.39
N TRP A 277 -5.28 4.51 4.72
CA TRP A 277 -5.82 4.04 3.45
C TRP A 277 -7.25 3.56 3.61
N SER A 278 -7.55 2.80 4.66
CA SER A 278 -8.92 2.33 4.96
C SER A 278 -9.85 3.50 5.27
N ALA A 279 -9.41 4.46 6.09
CA ALA A 279 -10.15 5.69 6.36
C ALA A 279 -10.36 6.51 5.08
N HIS A 280 -9.35 6.61 4.22
CA HIS A 280 -9.43 7.27 2.93
C HIS A 280 -10.44 6.59 1.99
N VAL A 281 -10.40 5.26 1.88
CA VAL A 281 -11.33 4.48 1.07
C VAL A 281 -12.76 4.69 1.55
N HIS A 282 -13.01 4.58 2.86
CA HIS A 282 -14.33 4.83 3.42
C HIS A 282 -14.82 6.26 3.22
N HIS A 283 -13.91 7.24 3.29
CA HIS A 283 -14.23 8.64 3.11
C HIS A 283 -14.51 8.99 1.65
N VAL A 284 -13.58 8.69 0.75
CA VAL A 284 -13.62 9.15 -0.65
C VAL A 284 -14.38 8.20 -1.56
N LEU A 285 -14.18 6.88 -1.37
CA LEU A 285 -14.79 5.88 -2.24
C LEU A 285 -16.18 5.47 -1.70
N GLY A 286 -16.35 5.52 -0.37
CA GLY A 286 -17.58 5.16 0.33
C GLY A 286 -17.60 3.70 0.81
N ALA A 287 -18.62 3.33 1.58
CA ALA A 287 -18.75 1.96 2.12
C ALA A 287 -19.15 0.90 1.07
N ALA A 288 -19.57 1.31 -0.14
CA ALA A 288 -20.08 0.43 -1.19
C ALA A 288 -19.10 0.21 -2.36
N SER A 289 -17.86 0.69 -2.25
CA SER A 289 -16.87 0.60 -3.33
C SER A 289 -16.38 -0.82 -3.57
N GLY A 290 -16.16 -1.15 -4.84
CA GLY A 290 -15.66 -2.45 -5.26
C GLY A 290 -14.17 -2.61 -4.99
N VAL A 291 -13.78 -2.94 -3.75
CA VAL A 291 -12.40 -3.29 -3.39
C VAL A 291 -12.18 -4.80 -3.58
N ARG A 292 -11.09 -5.19 -4.24
CA ARG A 292 -10.74 -6.60 -4.46
C ARG A 292 -9.29 -6.87 -4.04
N ALA A 293 -9.00 -8.14 -3.79
CA ALA A 293 -7.65 -8.61 -3.51
C ALA A 293 -6.84 -8.78 -4.82
N LEU A 294 -5.53 -8.48 -4.77
CA LEU A 294 -4.52 -8.71 -5.81
C LEU A 294 -3.98 -10.13 -5.78
#